data_AF-A0A8B7W3T6-F1
#
_entry.id   AF-A0A8B7W3T6-F1
#
_cell.length_a   1.000
_cell.length_b   1.000
_cell.length_c   1.000
_cell.angle_alpha   90.00
_cell.angle_beta   90.00
_cell.angle_gamma   90.00
#
_symmetry.space_group_name_H-M   'P 1'
#
loop_
_entity.id
_entity.type
_entity.pdbx_description
1 polymer ?
#
loop_
_entity_poly.entity_id
_entity_poly.type
_entity_poly.pdbx_seq_one_letter_code
_entity_poly.pdbx_strand_id
1 'polypeptide(L)'
;MASSLNEEPDGSRVRKNCGVIEITYVKGDLFACPRTDSLAHCISEDCRMGAGIAVLFKKKFGGVQELINQQKKSGEVAVLKRDGRYIYYLPDLNSKLSTDYKEKGFTQANL
;
A
#
# COMPACT_ATOMS: atom_id res chain seq x y z
N MET A 1 -32.55 -15.89 -11.88
CA MET A 1 -31.23 -15.23 -11.88
C MET A 1 -30.41 -15.78 -10.72
N ALA A 2 -29.63 -16.81 -11.02
CA ALA A 2 -28.53 -17.33 -10.22
C ALA A 2 -27.64 -18.00 -11.27
N SER A 3 -26.48 -17.44 -11.58
CA SER A 3 -25.55 -18.10 -12.49
C SER A 3 -24.71 -19.07 -11.67
N SER A 4 -25.16 -20.31 -11.75
CA SER A 4 -24.64 -21.59 -11.29
C SER A 4 -23.13 -21.68 -11.04
N LEU A 5 -22.80 -22.24 -9.88
CA LEU A 5 -21.55 -22.96 -9.65
C LEU A 5 -21.56 -24.18 -10.59
N ASN A 6 -20.63 -24.26 -11.53
CA ASN A 6 -20.36 -25.49 -12.24
C ASN A 6 -19.34 -26.28 -11.42
N GLU A 7 -19.80 -27.34 -10.76
CA GLU A 7 -18.96 -28.37 -10.14
C GLU A 7 -18.66 -29.44 -11.19
N GLU A 8 -17.38 -29.69 -11.48
CA GLU A 8 -16.93 -30.77 -12.37
C GLU A 8 -15.92 -31.68 -11.60
N PRO A 9 -15.89 -33.00 -11.88
CA PRO A 9 -15.49 -34.03 -10.91
C PRO A 9 -14.02 -34.45 -10.95
N ASP A 10 -13.09 -33.53 -11.23
CA ASP A 10 -11.65 -33.77 -11.13
C ASP A 10 -11.03 -32.59 -10.40
N GLY A 11 -10.49 -32.82 -9.21
CA GLY A 11 -9.86 -31.84 -8.30
C GLY A 11 -8.62 -31.12 -8.86
N SER A 12 -8.44 -31.10 -10.18
CA SER A 12 -7.47 -30.30 -10.89
C SER A 12 -7.84 -28.81 -10.84
N ARG A 13 -7.23 -28.09 -9.89
CA ARG A 13 -7.22 -26.62 -9.86
C ARG A 13 -6.74 -26.08 -11.22
N VAL A 14 -7.67 -25.57 -12.03
CA VAL A 14 -7.33 -24.75 -13.19
C VAL A 14 -6.60 -23.51 -12.69
N ARG A 15 -5.27 -23.47 -12.88
CA ARG A 15 -4.51 -22.22 -12.73
C ARG A 15 -5.04 -21.29 -13.82
N LYS A 16 -5.91 -20.35 -13.45
CA LYS A 16 -6.22 -19.19 -14.33
C LYS A 16 -4.86 -18.64 -14.76
N ASN A 17 -4.62 -18.57 -16.07
CA ASN A 17 -3.38 -18.03 -16.60
C ASN A 17 -3.30 -16.56 -16.14
N CYS A 18 -2.63 -16.36 -15.00
CA CYS A 18 -2.48 -15.07 -14.37
C CYS A 18 -1.43 -14.33 -15.19
N GLY A 19 -1.73 -13.08 -15.59
CA GLY A 19 -0.88 -12.29 -16.47
C GLY A 19 0.60 -12.30 -16.05
N VAL A 20 1.48 -12.09 -17.02
CA VAL A 20 2.92 -11.97 -16.77
C VAL A 20 3.16 -10.79 -15.83
N ILE A 21 3.83 -11.04 -14.70
CA ILE A 21 4.29 -10.01 -13.79
C ILE A 21 5.69 -9.61 -14.25
N GLU A 22 5.85 -8.36 -14.68
CA GLU A 22 7.14 -7.80 -15.03
C GLU A 22 7.58 -6.81 -13.93
N ILE A 23 8.78 -7.03 -13.38
CA ILE A 23 9.36 -6.17 -12.34
C ILE A 23 10.69 -5.63 -12.85
N THR A 24 10.78 -4.31 -12.99
CA THR A 24 12.01 -3.61 -13.39
C THR A 24 12.56 -2.84 -12.21
N TYR A 25 13.85 -3.02 -11.92
CA TYR A 25 14.55 -2.29 -10.87
C TYR A 25 15.32 -1.13 -11.48
N VAL A 26 15.10 0.08 -10.96
CA VAL A 26 15.77 1.30 -11.41
C VAL A 26 16.44 1.96 -10.20
N LYS A 27 17.72 2.32 -10.33
CA LYS A 27 18.44 3.09 -9.30
C LYS A 27 18.29 4.58 -9.59
N GLY A 28 17.59 5.31 -8.72
CA GLY A 28 17.36 6.75 -8.88
C GLY A 28 16.37 7.30 -7.85
N ASP A 29 15.87 8.51 -8.10
CA ASP A 29 14.77 9.09 -7.31
C ASP A 29 13.42 8.55 -7.80
N LEU A 30 12.68 7.88 -6.92
CA LEU A 30 11.33 7.36 -7.17
C LEU A 30 10.36 8.46 -7.64
N PHE A 31 10.57 9.70 -7.19
CA PHE A 31 9.68 10.81 -7.54
C PHE A 31 10.04 11.49 -8.86
N ALA A 32 11.17 11.13 -9.47
CA ALA A 32 11.55 11.58 -10.81
C ALA A 32 10.84 10.78 -11.91
N CYS A 33 10.05 9.76 -11.54
CA CYS A 33 9.21 9.02 -12.48
C CYS A 33 8.25 9.96 -13.24
N PRO A 34 7.96 9.65 -14.52
CA PRO A 34 7.00 10.37 -15.34
C PRO A 34 5.67 10.61 -14.62
N ARG A 35 4.99 11.70 -14.95
CA ARG A 35 3.65 12.00 -14.40
C ARG A 35 2.58 11.01 -14.89
N THR A 36 2.86 10.22 -15.91
CA THR A 36 2.00 9.11 -16.36
C THR A 36 1.97 7.96 -15.36
N ASP A 37 3.00 7.85 -14.53
CA ASP A 37 3.19 6.70 -13.66
C ASP A 37 2.58 6.98 -12.30
N SER A 38 1.78 6.02 -11.83
CA SER A 38 1.20 6.06 -10.48
C SER A 38 2.19 5.51 -9.47
N LEU A 39 2.17 6.07 -8.26
CA LEU A 39 3.06 5.66 -7.18
C LEU A 39 2.26 4.88 -6.14
N ALA A 40 2.87 3.85 -5.56
CA ALA A 40 2.28 3.07 -4.48
C ALA A 40 3.26 2.93 -3.31
N HIS A 41 2.76 3.04 -2.07
CA HIS A 41 3.55 2.74 -0.88
C HIS A 41 2.66 2.21 0.25
N CYS A 42 3.23 1.34 1.09
CA CYS A 42 2.56 0.86 2.27
C CYS A 42 2.67 1.88 3.40
N ILE A 43 1.58 2.13 4.11
CA ILE A 43 1.56 3.01 5.29
C ILE A 43 0.98 2.25 6.48
N SER A 44 1.26 2.74 7.68
CA SER A 44 0.57 2.31 8.88
C SER A 44 -0.85 2.90 8.93
N GLU A 45 -1.79 2.20 9.57
CA GLU A 45 -3.19 2.64 9.71
C GLU A 45 -3.30 4.00 10.41
N ASP A 46 -2.38 4.30 11.33
CA ASP A 46 -2.31 5.57 12.03
C ASP A 46 -1.88 6.76 11.16
N CYS A 47 -1.55 6.53 9.88
CA CYS A 47 -1.18 7.53 8.88
C CYS A 47 -0.10 8.53 9.36
N ARG A 48 0.70 8.17 10.37
CA ARG A 48 1.66 9.11 10.98
C ARG A 48 2.77 9.52 10.01
N MET A 49 3.07 8.67 9.02
CA MET A 49 4.06 8.90 7.94
C MET A 49 5.36 9.57 8.48
N GLY A 50 5.81 9.12 9.65
CA GLY A 50 6.86 9.81 10.43
C GLY A 50 8.29 9.36 10.12
N ALA A 51 8.47 8.33 9.29
CA ALA A 51 9.77 7.77 8.97
C ALA A 51 9.83 7.28 7.51
N GLY A 52 11.05 7.11 6.99
CA GLY A 52 11.32 6.54 5.67
C GLY A 52 10.78 7.37 4.49
N ILE A 53 10.44 6.67 3.41
CA ILE A 53 9.94 7.29 2.17
C ILE A 53 8.59 8.01 2.38
N ALA A 54 7.80 7.60 3.38
CA ALA A 54 6.51 8.21 3.71
C ALA A 54 6.63 9.71 4.09
N VAL A 55 7.74 10.11 4.73
CA VAL A 55 8.02 11.53 5.03
C VAL A 55 8.16 12.33 3.74
N LEU A 56 8.81 11.76 2.73
CA LEU A 56 8.97 12.40 1.42
C LEU A 56 7.64 12.48 0.67
N PHE A 57 6.80 11.45 0.73
CA PHE A 57 5.42 11.51 0.21
C PHE A 57 4.61 12.60 0.89
N LYS A 58 4.67 12.71 2.23
CA LYS A 58 3.99 13.78 2.99
C LYS A 58 4.50 15.17 2.59
N LYS A 59 5.81 15.33 2.37
CA LYS A 59 6.39 16.61 1.94
C LYS A 59 6.04 16.98 0.49
N LYS A 60 6.05 16.02 -0.44
CA LYS A 60 5.76 16.27 -1.86
C LYS A 60 4.28 16.38 -2.16
N PHE A 61 3.46 15.47 -1.63
CA PHE A 61 2.04 15.35 -1.96
C PHE A 61 1.12 15.84 -0.86
N GLY A 62 1.58 15.92 0.40
CA GLY A 62 0.71 16.29 1.51
C GLY A 62 -0.49 15.36 1.61
N GLY A 63 -1.69 15.93 1.79
CA GLY A 63 -2.94 15.16 1.71
C GLY A 63 -3.18 14.18 2.85
N VAL A 64 -2.40 14.25 3.94
CA VAL A 64 -2.56 13.38 5.11
C VAL A 64 -3.98 13.45 5.66
N GLN A 65 -4.57 14.65 5.74
CA GLN A 65 -5.94 14.82 6.19
C GLN A 65 -6.96 14.18 5.23
N GLU A 66 -6.74 14.28 3.91
CA GLU A 66 -7.61 13.62 2.92
C GLU A 66 -7.56 12.10 3.06
N LEU A 67 -6.39 11.53 3.34
CA LEU A 67 -6.21 10.10 3.58
C LEU A 67 -6.91 9.66 4.88
N ILE A 68 -6.77 10.44 5.95
CA ILE A 68 -7.48 10.19 7.23
C ILE A 68 -9.00 10.28 7.03
N ASN A 69 -9.47 11.24 6.26
CA ASN A 69 -10.90 11.43 5.98
C ASN A 69 -11.51 10.28 5.16
N GLN A 70 -10.69 9.55 4.38
CA GLN A 70 -11.15 8.34 3.68
C GLN A 70 -11.37 7.15 4.62
N GLN A 71 -10.90 7.23 5.87
CA GLN A 71 -11.08 6.22 6.94
C GLN A 71 -10.80 4.78 6.50
N LYS A 72 -9.76 4.60 5.67
CA LYS A 72 -9.38 3.29 5.13
C LYS A 72 -8.71 2.45 6.19
N LYS A 73 -9.14 1.19 6.29
CA LYS A 73 -8.63 0.21 7.23
C LYS A 73 -7.56 -0.67 6.58
N SER A 74 -6.83 -1.37 7.43
CA SER A 74 -5.95 -2.49 7.08
C SER A 74 -6.55 -3.39 5.99
N GLY A 75 -5.86 -3.50 4.84
CA GLY A 75 -6.31 -4.30 3.69
C GLY A 75 -7.15 -3.56 2.65
N GLU A 76 -7.53 -2.31 2.92
CA GLU A 76 -8.09 -1.41 1.93
C GLU A 76 -6.98 -0.58 1.25
N VAL A 77 -7.35 0.25 0.27
CA VAL A 77 -6.45 1.19 -0.39
C VAL A 77 -7.01 2.60 -0.29
N ALA A 78 -6.16 3.53 0.14
CA ALA A 78 -6.44 4.97 0.09
C ALA A 78 -5.79 5.55 -1.16
N VAL A 79 -6.48 6.50 -1.80
CA VAL A 79 -6.03 7.07 -3.08
C VAL A 79 -5.99 8.58 -2.99
N LEU A 80 -4.88 9.17 -3.42
CA LEU A 80 -4.72 10.61 -3.54
C LEU A 80 -4.47 10.96 -5.02
N LYS A 81 -5.27 11.88 -5.57
CA LYS A 81 -5.08 12.36 -6.94
C LYS A 81 -4.31 13.67 -6.91
N ARG A 82 -3.12 13.70 -7.52
CA ARG A 82 -2.26 14.91 -7.59
C ARG A 82 -1.63 15.01 -8.97
N ASP A 83 -1.62 16.21 -9.53
CA ASP A 83 -0.99 16.51 -10.82
C ASP A 83 -1.34 15.53 -11.96
N GLY A 84 -2.60 15.09 -12.03
CA GLY A 84 -3.07 14.17 -13.07
C GLY A 84 -2.70 12.70 -12.86
N ARG A 85 -2.00 12.33 -11.77
CA ARG A 85 -1.72 10.94 -11.40
C ARG A 85 -2.42 10.51 -10.12
N TYR A 86 -2.51 9.19 -9.94
CA TYR A 86 -2.99 8.57 -8.71
C TYR A 86 -1.83 8.09 -7.86
N ILE A 87 -1.97 8.28 -6.55
CA ILE A 87 -1.01 7.83 -5.56
C ILE A 87 -1.76 6.89 -4.62
N TYR A 88 -1.32 5.65 -4.58
CA TYR A 88 -1.92 4.57 -3.82
C TYR A 88 -1.20 4.40 -2.49
N TYR A 89 -1.96 4.51 -1.41
CA TYR A 89 -1.52 4.28 -0.06
C TYR A 89 -2.17 2.99 0.42
N LEU A 90 -1.35 1.98 0.73
CA LEU A 90 -1.82 0.68 1.21
C LEU A 90 -1.60 0.59 2.72
N PRO A 91 -2.64 0.78 3.54
CA PRO A 91 -2.60 0.42 4.95
C PRO A 91 -2.16 -1.04 5.14
N ASP A 92 -1.01 -1.23 5.76
CA ASP A 92 -0.49 -2.56 6.05
C ASP A 92 -1.41 -3.27 7.05
N LEU A 93 -1.82 -4.49 6.68
CA LEU A 93 -2.64 -5.38 7.51
C LEU A 93 -1.97 -5.74 8.84
N ASN A 94 -0.64 -5.72 8.89
CA ASN A 94 0.14 -5.95 10.10
C ASN A 94 0.36 -4.69 10.94
N SER A 95 -0.19 -3.54 10.57
CA SER A 95 0.01 -2.31 11.33
C SER A 95 -0.46 -2.39 12.79
N LYS A 96 -1.43 -3.28 13.10
CA LYS A 96 -1.80 -3.61 14.49
C LYS A 96 -0.64 -4.20 15.31
N LEU A 97 0.17 -5.08 14.71
CA LEU A 97 1.36 -5.63 15.37
C LEU A 97 2.44 -4.56 15.58
N SER A 98 2.57 -3.57 14.70
CA SER A 98 3.56 -2.50 14.82
C SER A 98 3.24 -1.50 15.94
N THR A 99 1.96 -1.18 16.17
CA THR A 99 1.54 -0.34 17.31
C THR A 99 1.78 -1.06 18.63
N ASP A 100 1.46 -2.36 18.70
CA ASP A 100 1.77 -3.21 19.86
C ASP A 100 3.28 -3.35 20.09
N TYR A 101 4.10 -3.42 19.03
CA TYR A 101 5.56 -3.44 19.14
C TYR A 101 6.15 -2.14 19.69
N LYS A 102 5.46 -0.99 19.56
CA LYS A 102 5.88 0.29 20.16
C LYS A 102 5.35 0.49 21.57
N GLU A 103 4.15 0.01 21.89
CA GLU A 103 3.62 0.06 23.27
C GLU A 103 4.39 -0.86 24.22
N LYS A 104 5.01 -1.94 23.72
CA LYS A 104 5.82 -2.86 24.52
C LYS A 104 7.24 -2.37 24.89
N GLY A 105 7.54 -1.08 24.77
CA GLY A 105 8.67 -0.45 25.44
C GLY A 105 10.00 -1.20 25.33
N PHE A 106 10.53 -1.40 24.13
CA PHE A 106 11.94 -1.79 24.00
C PHE A 106 12.79 -0.53 24.07
N THR A 107 13.42 -0.32 25.22
CA THR A 107 14.54 0.61 25.38
C THR A 107 15.55 0.36 24.25
N GLN A 108 15.85 1.43 23.54
CA GLN A 108 16.85 1.55 22.48
C GLN A 108 18.13 0.79 22.86
N ALA A 109 18.41 -0.32 22.18
CA ALA A 109 19.77 -0.84 22.11
C ALA A 109 20.56 0.14 21.23
N ASN A 110 21.38 0.96 21.88
CA ASN A 110 22.40 1.76 21.21
C ASN A 110 23.34 0.84 20.44
N LEU A 111 23.60 1.18 19.18
CA LEU A 111 24.82 0.80 18.48
C LEU A 111 26.00 1.59 19.06
#